data_AF-A0A6G0ZEK2-F1
#
_entry.id   AF-A0A6G0ZEK2-F1
#
_cell.length_a   1.000
_cell.length_b   1.000
_cell.length_c   1.000
_cell.angle_alpha   90.00
_cell.angle_beta   90.00
_cell.angle_gamma   90.00
#
_symmetry.space_group_name_H-M   'P 1'
#
loop_
_entity.id
_entity.type
_entity.pdbx_description
1 polymer ?
#
loop_
_entity_poly.entity_id
_entity_poly.type
_entity_poly.pdbx_seq_one_letter_code
_entity_poly.pdbx_strand_id
1 'polypeptide(L)'
;TNQDGHSFWTSNSVIDTDCDGIIQPGGSDILRTRVIEFTGKFERVDRQCRAPLPSGRLCPREDRFKCPFHGRIVPRDDLGRVVDLENKIILEKEKKQSVPDWQDPQLLRDIQHQTGVDLKMPEKGSKRKRKRNSNLTNLKKEQDTPRSRLEKKVFKKSSVKKVANILDGIDQRKFRDKFGDQFNYVHDTA
;
A
#
# COMPACT_ATOMS: atom_id res chain seq x y z
N THR A 1 30.30 3.74 -11.52
CA THR A 1 29.59 2.67 -10.79
C THR A 1 29.76 2.95 -9.32
N ASN A 2 28.77 3.57 -8.68
CA ASN A 2 28.80 3.89 -7.25
C ASN A 2 28.58 2.60 -6.46
N GLN A 3 29.64 2.08 -5.84
CA GLN A 3 29.58 0.91 -4.96
C GLN A 3 29.98 1.24 -3.51
N ASP A 4 29.98 2.51 -3.12
CA ASP A 4 30.20 2.87 -1.71
C ASP A 4 28.91 2.73 -0.93
N GLY A 5 28.56 1.49 -0.61
CA GLY A 5 27.62 1.19 0.47
C GLY A 5 28.25 1.59 1.80
N HIS A 6 27.57 2.43 2.58
CA HIS A 6 28.03 2.79 3.92
C HIS A 6 28.28 1.54 4.77
N SER A 7 29.43 1.49 5.46
CA SER A 7 29.92 0.37 6.29
C SER A 7 28.94 -0.14 7.35
N PHE A 8 27.91 0.65 7.66
CA PHE A 8 26.83 0.25 8.56
C PHE A 8 25.96 -0.90 8.00
N TRP A 9 25.89 -1.07 6.68
CA TRP A 9 25.02 -2.05 6.01
C TRP A 9 25.74 -3.21 5.34
N THR A 10 27.08 -3.18 5.26
CA THR A 10 27.87 -4.29 4.72
C THR A 10 28.26 -5.24 5.85
N SER A 11 27.89 -6.52 5.71
CA SER A 11 28.36 -7.59 6.61
C SER A 11 29.88 -7.58 6.65
N ASN A 12 30.43 -7.71 7.86
CA ASN A 12 31.87 -7.66 8.20
C ASN A 12 32.70 -8.83 7.63
N SER A 13 32.41 -9.30 6.42
CA SER A 13 33.09 -10.44 5.78
C SER A 13 34.17 -10.02 4.78
N VAL A 14 34.41 -8.73 4.60
CA VAL A 14 35.44 -8.19 3.70
C VAL A 14 36.14 -7.02 4.40
N ILE A 15 37.48 -7.13 4.57
CA ILE A 15 38.41 -6.33 5.40
C ILE A 15 38.52 -6.88 6.84
N ASP A 16 39.65 -7.34 7.38
CA ASP A 16 41.05 -7.26 6.99
C ASP A 16 41.83 -8.39 7.68
N THR A 17 42.79 -9.02 7.00
CA THR A 17 43.59 -10.13 7.54
C THR A 17 44.69 -9.69 8.50
N ASP A 18 44.88 -8.38 8.72
CA ASP A 18 46.02 -7.83 9.47
C ASP A 18 45.63 -6.77 10.53
N CYS A 19 44.37 -6.70 10.94
CA CYS A 19 44.00 -5.96 12.14
C CYS A 19 43.87 -6.94 13.31
N ASP A 20 44.63 -6.72 14.38
CA ASP A 20 44.39 -7.32 15.69
C ASP A 20 42.96 -6.91 16.12
N GLY A 21 41.98 -7.66 15.63
CA GLY A 21 40.58 -7.51 15.99
C GLY A 21 40.54 -7.60 17.49
N ILE A 22 39.99 -6.57 18.14
CA ILE A 22 39.83 -6.56 19.59
C ILE A 22 38.99 -7.80 19.93
N ILE A 23 39.67 -8.85 20.38
CA ILE A 23 39.04 -10.08 20.86
C ILE A 23 38.31 -9.67 22.13
N GLN A 24 37.02 -9.34 22.00
CA GLN A 24 36.20 -9.08 23.18
C GLN A 24 36.01 -10.42 23.91
N PRO A 25 36.47 -10.54 25.17
CA PRO A 25 36.37 -11.79 25.91
C PRO A 25 34.89 -12.09 26.18
N GLY A 26 34.32 -13.03 25.41
CA GLY A 26 32.88 -13.37 25.43
C GLY A 26 32.13 -13.18 24.09
N GLY A 27 32.81 -12.76 23.02
CA GLY A 27 32.22 -12.74 21.66
C GLY A 27 30.99 -11.84 21.51
N SER A 28 30.02 -12.26 20.69
CA SER A 28 28.78 -11.51 20.43
C SER A 28 27.79 -11.47 21.59
N ASP A 29 27.99 -12.29 22.63
CA ASP A 29 27.06 -12.38 23.76
C ASP A 29 27.09 -11.09 24.59
N ILE A 30 28.26 -10.46 24.72
CA ILE A 30 28.43 -9.16 25.41
C ILE A 30 27.67 -8.03 24.68
N LEU A 31 27.53 -8.14 23.35
CA LEU A 31 26.75 -7.21 22.53
C LEU A 31 25.24 -7.45 22.66
N ARG A 32 24.80 -8.68 22.94
CA ARG A 32 23.40 -9.05 23.16
C ARG A 32 22.89 -8.72 24.56
N THR A 33 23.77 -8.57 25.55
CA THR A 33 23.40 -8.39 26.96
C THR A 33 23.55 -6.97 27.48
N ARG A 34 23.50 -5.94 26.61
CA ARG A 34 23.48 -4.55 27.10
C ARG A 34 22.19 -4.30 27.89
N VAL A 35 22.26 -4.40 29.21
CA VAL A 35 21.20 -4.00 30.13
C VAL A 35 21.28 -2.49 30.30
N ILE A 36 20.27 -1.78 29.80
CA ILE A 36 20.13 -0.34 30.03
C ILE A 36 19.20 -0.18 31.23
N GLU A 37 19.77 0.13 32.38
CA GLU A 37 19.01 0.40 33.59
C GLU A 37 18.22 1.71 33.42
N PHE A 38 16.91 1.66 33.67
CA PHE A 38 16.08 2.85 33.66
C PHE A 38 16.41 3.69 34.90
N THR A 39 17.12 4.79 34.71
CA THR A 39 17.58 5.68 35.80
C THR A 39 16.48 6.53 36.44
N GLY A 40 15.21 6.31 36.07
CA GLY A 40 14.06 7.09 36.53
C GLY A 40 13.08 6.30 37.40
N LYS A 41 12.10 7.00 37.94
CA LYS A 41 10.92 6.37 38.57
C LYS A 41 9.87 6.11 37.49
N PHE A 42 9.35 4.90 37.44
CA PHE A 42 8.28 4.55 36.51
C PHE A 42 6.97 5.20 36.95
N GLU A 43 6.38 6.02 36.09
CA GLU A 43 5.07 6.64 36.30
C GLU A 43 4.06 6.00 35.34
N ARG A 44 2.94 5.52 35.88
CA ARG A 44 1.84 4.97 35.08
C ARG A 44 1.15 6.09 34.28
N VAL A 45 0.54 5.72 33.16
CA VAL A 45 -0.27 6.62 32.34
C VAL A 45 -1.71 6.50 32.79
N ASP A 46 -2.30 7.60 33.26
CA ASP A 46 -3.65 7.59 33.82
C ASP A 46 -4.76 7.88 32.79
N ARG A 47 -4.39 8.09 31.52
CA ARG A 47 -5.33 8.53 30.47
C ARG A 47 -5.26 7.68 29.21
N GLN A 48 -6.45 7.38 28.70
CA GLN A 48 -6.65 6.72 27.42
C GLN A 48 -6.92 7.73 26.31
N CYS A 49 -6.60 7.36 25.07
CA CYS A 49 -6.90 8.15 23.89
C CYS A 49 -8.40 8.39 23.71
N ARG A 50 -9.24 7.39 23.98
CA ARG A 50 -10.72 7.43 23.93
C ARG A 50 -11.28 8.01 22.62
N ALA A 51 -10.53 7.97 21.53
CA ALA A 51 -11.03 8.44 20.24
C ALA A 51 -12.09 7.47 19.70
N PRO A 52 -13.17 7.97 19.06
CA PRO A 52 -14.20 7.11 18.49
C PRO A 52 -13.62 6.37 17.27
N LEU A 53 -13.67 5.03 17.30
CA LEU A 53 -13.27 4.19 16.17
C LEU A 53 -14.43 3.99 15.19
N PRO A 54 -14.14 3.62 13.92
CA PRO A 54 -15.17 3.22 12.95
C PRO A 54 -16.04 2.04 13.40
N SER A 55 -15.54 1.23 14.34
CA SER A 55 -16.29 0.12 14.96
C SER A 55 -17.31 0.55 16.02
N GLY A 56 -17.36 1.84 16.38
CA GLY A 56 -18.22 2.37 17.43
C GLY A 56 -17.65 2.27 18.86
N ARG A 57 -16.52 1.58 19.05
CA ARG A 57 -15.79 1.55 20.34
C ARG A 57 -14.86 2.76 20.50
N LEU A 58 -14.40 3.01 21.71
CA LEU A 58 -13.37 4.03 21.99
C LEU A 58 -11.95 3.43 21.96
N CYS A 59 -10.97 4.26 21.63
CA CYS A 59 -9.57 3.84 21.54
C CYS A 59 -9.00 3.49 22.93
N PRO A 60 -8.52 2.25 23.15
CA PRO A 60 -8.03 1.79 24.46
C PRO A 60 -6.55 2.15 24.73
N ARG A 61 -5.86 2.83 23.80
CA ARG A 61 -4.42 3.12 23.96
C ARG A 61 -4.16 4.15 25.05
N GLU A 62 -3.13 3.90 25.85
CA GLU A 62 -2.68 4.70 27.01
C GLU A 62 -1.29 5.30 26.76
N ASP A 63 -1.15 6.04 25.66
CA ASP A 63 0.11 6.72 25.37
C ASP A 63 0.26 8.02 26.20
N ARG A 64 1.48 8.41 26.58
CA ARG A 64 1.71 9.55 27.50
C ARG A 64 1.39 10.93 26.90
N PHE A 65 1.59 11.09 25.58
CA PHE A 65 1.44 12.38 24.90
C PHE A 65 0.65 12.30 23.58
N LYS A 66 0.98 11.34 22.70
CA LYS A 66 0.38 11.19 21.37
C LYS A 66 0.02 9.74 21.11
N CYS A 67 -1.19 9.53 20.60
CA CYS A 67 -1.63 8.27 20.04
C CYS A 67 -1.15 8.17 18.57
N PRO A 68 -0.50 7.08 18.15
CA PRO A 68 -0.01 6.92 16.77
C PRO A 68 -1.10 7.04 15.69
N PHE A 69 -2.35 6.72 16.03
CA PHE A 69 -3.47 6.74 15.09
C PHE A 69 -4.30 8.03 15.13
N HIS A 70 -4.44 8.65 16.30
CA HIS A 70 -5.41 9.73 16.51
C HIS A 70 -4.75 11.07 16.86
N GLY A 71 -3.41 11.12 16.93
CA GLY A 71 -2.66 12.33 17.27
C GLY A 71 -2.63 12.60 18.77
N ARG A 72 -2.63 13.88 19.15
CA ARG A 72 -2.52 14.32 20.56
C ARG A 72 -3.64 13.73 21.44
N ILE A 73 -3.25 13.21 22.60
CA ILE A 73 -4.21 12.71 23.59
C ILE A 73 -4.73 13.89 24.42
N VAL A 74 -6.05 14.06 24.39
CA VAL A 74 -6.80 15.09 25.12
C VAL A 74 -7.85 14.41 26.00
N PRO A 75 -8.31 15.03 27.09
CA PRO A 75 -9.40 14.49 27.90
C PRO A 75 -10.68 14.38 27.07
N ARG A 76 -11.29 13.18 27.08
CA ARG A 76 -12.55 12.89 26.39
C ARG A 76 -13.52 12.19 27.33
N ASP A 77 -14.81 12.42 27.11
CA ASP A 77 -15.91 11.78 27.83
C ASP A 77 -16.10 10.30 27.44
N ASP A 78 -17.06 9.63 28.10
CA ASP A 78 -17.50 8.25 27.83
C ASP A 78 -18.01 8.00 26.41
N LEU A 79 -18.31 9.06 25.69
CA LEU A 79 -18.74 9.03 24.29
C LEU A 79 -17.61 9.45 23.32
N GLY A 80 -16.39 9.67 23.81
CA GLY A 80 -15.23 10.07 23.01
C GLY A 80 -15.25 11.52 22.53
N ARG A 81 -16.11 12.36 23.13
CA ARG A 81 -16.18 13.81 22.87
C ARG A 81 -15.15 14.56 23.72
N VAL A 82 -14.48 15.55 23.14
CA VAL A 82 -13.48 16.37 23.85
C VAL A 82 -14.21 17.29 24.82
N VAL A 83 -13.80 17.29 26.09
CA VAL A 83 -14.44 18.07 27.16
C VAL A 83 -14.14 19.55 27.01
N ASP A 84 -12.86 19.89 26.79
CA ASP A 84 -12.42 21.29 26.72
C ASP A 84 -12.51 21.86 25.30
N LEU A 85 -13.08 23.06 25.19
CA LEU A 85 -13.18 23.79 23.93
C LEU A 85 -11.80 24.18 23.36
N GLU A 86 -10.86 24.58 24.21
CA GLU A 86 -9.49 24.94 23.79
C GLU A 86 -8.78 23.76 23.13
N ASN A 87 -8.88 22.57 23.76
CA ASN A 87 -8.32 21.33 23.22
C ASN A 87 -8.97 20.94 21.90
N LYS A 88 -10.27 21.21 21.73
CA LYS A 88 -10.98 20.99 20.47
C LYS A 88 -10.44 21.89 19.35
N ILE A 89 -10.23 23.17 19.63
CA ILE A 89 -9.67 24.14 18.67
C ILE A 89 -8.26 23.72 18.25
N ILE A 90 -7.42 23.31 19.20
CA ILE A 90 -6.05 22.83 18.92
C ILE A 90 -6.08 21.60 18.01
N LEU A 91 -6.91 20.61 18.32
CA LEU A 91 -7.05 19.41 17.50
C LEU A 91 -7.55 19.69 16.07
N GLU A 92 -8.47 20.65 15.93
CA GLU A 92 -8.94 21.08 14.60
C GLU A 92 -7.84 21.80 13.81
N LYS A 93 -7.01 22.60 14.47
CA LYS A 93 -5.83 23.23 13.85
C LYS A 93 -4.80 22.18 13.41
N GLU A 94 -4.46 21.23 14.28
CA GLU A 94 -3.54 20.13 13.96
C GLU A 94 -4.05 19.29 12.77
N LYS A 95 -5.36 19.01 12.68
CA LYS A 95 -5.95 18.31 11.52
C LYS A 95 -5.88 19.12 10.23
N LYS A 96 -6.10 20.44 10.29
CA LYS A 96 -6.06 21.32 9.10
C LYS A 96 -4.64 21.54 8.59
N GLN A 97 -3.64 21.46 9.46
CA GLN A 97 -2.22 21.50 9.09
C GLN A 97 -1.72 20.21 8.42
N SER A 98 -2.55 19.17 8.31
CA SER A 98 -2.20 17.91 7.64
C SER A 98 -2.27 17.98 6.10
N VAL A 99 -2.03 19.15 5.49
CA VAL A 99 -1.64 19.16 4.07
C VAL A 99 -0.17 18.76 4.08
N PRO A 100 0.22 17.62 3.49
CA PRO A 100 1.63 17.25 3.43
C PRO A 100 2.43 18.37 2.76
N ASP A 101 3.64 18.65 3.21
CA ASP A 101 4.49 19.73 2.68
C ASP A 101 4.62 19.69 1.14
N TRP A 102 4.66 18.49 0.55
CA TRP A 102 4.73 18.32 -0.92
C TRP A 102 3.46 18.78 -1.67
N GLN A 103 2.35 18.96 -0.97
CA GLN A 103 1.06 19.39 -1.50
C GLN A 103 0.79 20.88 -1.21
N ASP A 104 1.79 21.62 -0.71
CA ASP A 104 1.67 23.05 -0.46
C ASP A 104 1.39 23.84 -1.76
N PRO A 105 0.36 24.71 -1.80
CA PRO A 105 0.00 25.44 -3.02
C PRO A 105 1.11 26.34 -3.56
N GLN A 106 1.95 26.88 -2.67
CA GLN A 106 3.07 27.74 -3.05
C GLN A 106 4.20 26.92 -3.67
N LEU A 107 4.57 25.80 -3.03
CA LEU A 107 5.54 24.85 -3.57
C LEU A 107 5.13 24.34 -4.96
N LEU A 108 3.88 23.93 -5.12
CA LEU A 108 3.37 23.46 -6.41
C LEU A 108 3.45 24.53 -7.51
N ARG A 109 3.25 25.80 -7.16
CA ARG A 109 3.37 26.93 -8.10
C ARG A 109 4.82 27.16 -8.52
N ASP A 110 5.76 27.05 -7.59
CA ASP A 110 7.18 27.20 -7.86
C ASP A 110 7.70 26.05 -8.75
N ILE A 111 7.30 24.81 -8.46
CA ILE A 111 7.64 23.63 -9.28
C ILE A 111 7.01 23.78 -10.68
N GLN A 112 5.76 24.21 -10.78
CA GLN A 112 5.08 24.47 -12.06
C GLN A 112 5.82 25.55 -12.87
N HIS A 113 6.27 26.63 -12.23
CA HIS A 113 7.03 27.69 -12.87
C HIS A 113 8.38 27.18 -13.38
N GLN A 114 9.10 26.38 -12.57
CA GLN A 114 10.41 25.84 -12.93
C GLN A 114 10.33 24.75 -14.01
N THR A 115 9.29 23.92 -13.98
CA THR A 115 9.14 22.78 -14.89
C THR A 115 8.37 23.16 -16.17
N GLY A 116 7.58 24.24 -16.13
CA GLY A 116 6.69 24.66 -17.22
C GLY A 116 5.49 23.72 -17.45
N VAL A 117 5.23 22.80 -16.52
CA VAL A 117 4.16 21.80 -16.60
C VAL A 117 3.06 22.15 -15.60
N ASP A 118 1.81 22.17 -16.05
CA ASP A 118 0.66 22.39 -15.16
C ASP A 118 0.44 21.20 -14.25
N LEU A 119 0.76 21.37 -12.96
CA LEU A 119 0.59 20.36 -11.91
C LEU A 119 -0.84 20.29 -11.37
N LYS A 120 -1.76 21.15 -11.86
CA LYS A 120 -3.15 21.13 -11.43
C LYS A 120 -3.82 19.83 -11.87
N MET A 121 -4.25 19.03 -10.88
CA MET A 121 -5.01 17.81 -11.17
C MET A 121 -6.33 18.15 -11.87
N PRO A 122 -6.71 17.42 -12.94
CA PRO A 122 -8.00 17.63 -13.59
C PRO A 122 -9.13 17.29 -12.61
N GLU A 123 -10.11 18.19 -12.48
CA GLU A 123 -11.23 18.00 -11.56
C GLU A 123 -11.98 16.70 -11.90
N LYS A 124 -12.25 15.88 -10.89
CA LYS A 124 -12.93 14.59 -11.05
C LYS A 124 -14.33 14.81 -11.63
N GLY A 125 -14.52 14.45 -12.90
CA GLY A 125 -15.77 14.66 -13.65
C GLY A 125 -15.67 15.71 -14.77
N SER A 126 -14.61 16.51 -14.80
CA SER A 126 -14.37 17.55 -15.81
C SER A 126 -13.69 17.06 -17.09
N LYS A 127 -13.52 15.74 -17.29
CA LYS A 127 -13.12 15.20 -18.60
C LYS A 127 -14.17 15.65 -19.62
N ARG A 128 -13.94 16.79 -20.25
CA ARG A 128 -14.73 17.30 -21.36
C ARG A 128 -14.78 16.17 -22.37
N LYS A 129 -15.94 15.51 -22.48
CA LYS A 129 -16.20 14.62 -23.61
C LYS A 129 -15.93 15.47 -24.84
N ARG A 130 -14.87 15.18 -25.58
CA ARG A 130 -14.66 15.77 -26.91
C ARG A 130 -15.96 15.49 -27.66
N LYS A 131 -16.79 16.53 -27.88
CA LYS A 131 -17.97 16.38 -28.71
C LYS A 131 -17.41 16.01 -30.09
N ARG A 132 -17.63 14.77 -30.51
CA ARG A 132 -17.40 14.35 -31.90
C ARG A 132 -18.60 14.83 -32.70
N ASN A 133 -18.68 16.13 -32.92
CA ASN A 133 -19.47 16.71 -33.98
C ASN A 133 -18.56 16.83 -35.21
N SER A 134 -18.06 15.68 -35.68
CA SER A 134 -17.68 15.55 -37.08
C SER A 134 -18.96 15.19 -37.82
N ASN A 135 -19.33 15.96 -38.85
CA ASN A 135 -20.42 15.62 -39.77
C ASN A 135 -20.09 14.38 -40.65
N LEU A 136 -19.26 13.47 -40.14
CA LEU A 136 -18.81 12.26 -40.82
C LEU A 136 -19.65 11.09 -40.32
N THR A 137 -20.18 10.31 -41.25
CA THR A 137 -20.85 9.04 -40.98
C THR A 137 -19.87 8.04 -40.38
N ASN A 138 -20.23 7.48 -39.23
CA ASN A 138 -19.38 6.55 -38.52
C ASN A 138 -19.66 5.14 -39.05
N LEU A 139 -18.86 4.67 -40.02
CA LEU A 139 -18.99 3.34 -40.66
C LEU A 139 -19.01 2.18 -39.63
N LYS A 140 -18.41 2.37 -38.45
CA LYS A 140 -18.44 1.38 -37.35
C LYS A 140 -19.80 1.23 -36.69
N LYS A 141 -20.72 2.18 -36.89
CA LYS A 141 -22.08 2.14 -36.33
C LYS A 141 -22.98 1.19 -37.12
N GLU A 142 -22.74 1.02 -38.42
CA GLU A 142 -23.42 0.03 -39.26
C GLU A 142 -23.07 -1.41 -38.86
N GLN A 143 -21.87 -1.61 -38.30
CA GLN A 143 -21.41 -2.89 -37.76
C GLN A 143 -21.98 -3.22 -36.37
N ASP A 144 -22.71 -2.29 -35.72
CA ASP A 144 -23.33 -2.52 -34.41
C ASP A 144 -24.69 -3.23 -34.54
N THR A 145 -24.66 -4.41 -35.14
CA THR A 145 -25.82 -5.28 -35.28
C THR A 145 -26.10 -6.05 -33.98
N PRO A 146 -27.34 -6.50 -33.72
CA PRO A 146 -27.65 -7.34 -32.55
C PRO A 146 -26.78 -8.60 -32.53
N ARG A 147 -26.44 -9.16 -33.69
CA ARG A 147 -25.53 -10.30 -33.83
C ARG A 147 -24.11 -9.95 -33.36
N SER A 148 -23.52 -8.83 -33.79
CA SER A 148 -22.19 -8.39 -33.32
C SER A 148 -22.17 -8.14 -31.80
N ARG A 149 -23.27 -7.63 -31.24
CA ARG A 149 -23.39 -7.42 -29.78
C ARG A 149 -23.43 -8.73 -29.01
N LEU A 150 -24.15 -9.72 -29.51
CA LEU A 150 -24.20 -11.06 -28.92
C LEU A 150 -22.85 -11.77 -29.09
N GLU A 151 -22.23 -11.69 -30.26
CA GLU A 151 -20.91 -12.23 -30.54
C GLU A 151 -19.86 -11.73 -29.53
N LYS A 152 -19.83 -10.42 -29.25
CA LYS A 152 -18.94 -9.84 -28.23
C LYS A 152 -19.20 -10.37 -26.81
N LYS A 153 -20.44 -10.74 -26.49
CA LYS A 153 -20.80 -11.31 -25.18
C LYS A 153 -20.44 -12.80 -25.09
N VAL A 154 -20.70 -13.56 -26.15
CA VAL A 154 -20.48 -15.00 -26.23
C VAL A 154 -18.99 -15.30 -26.39
N PHE A 155 -18.32 -14.65 -27.34
CA PHE A 155 -16.88 -14.82 -27.62
C PHE A 155 -16.00 -13.85 -26.82
N LYS A 156 -16.37 -13.54 -25.58
CA LYS A 156 -15.48 -12.80 -24.68
C LYS A 156 -14.25 -13.69 -24.41
N LYS A 157 -13.04 -13.17 -24.66
CA LYS A 157 -11.78 -13.94 -24.51
C LYS A 157 -11.68 -14.71 -23.18
N SER A 158 -12.15 -14.13 -22.08
CA SER A 158 -12.18 -14.80 -20.78
C SER A 158 -13.22 -15.94 -20.69
N SER A 159 -14.38 -15.80 -21.32
CA SER A 159 -15.39 -16.87 -21.41
C SER A 159 -14.90 -18.02 -22.27
N VAL A 160 -14.32 -17.70 -23.44
CA VAL A 160 -13.74 -18.72 -24.34
C VAL A 160 -12.62 -19.48 -23.64
N LYS A 161 -11.71 -18.79 -22.94
CA LYS A 161 -10.63 -19.42 -22.18
C LYS A 161 -11.17 -20.36 -21.08
N LYS A 162 -12.26 -19.98 -20.39
CA LYS A 162 -12.89 -20.85 -19.39
C LYS A 162 -13.45 -22.13 -20.01
N VAL A 163 -14.13 -22.02 -21.14
CA VAL A 163 -14.68 -23.18 -21.85
C VAL A 163 -13.55 -24.09 -22.34
N ALA A 164 -12.50 -23.53 -22.94
CA ALA A 164 -11.31 -24.29 -23.35
C ALA A 164 -10.71 -25.08 -22.18
N ASN A 165 -10.43 -24.42 -21.06
CA ASN A 165 -9.90 -25.10 -19.87
C ASN A 165 -10.80 -26.23 -19.34
N ILE A 166 -12.13 -26.09 -19.44
CA ILE A 166 -13.07 -27.14 -19.03
C ILE A 166 -12.98 -28.32 -20.00
N LEU A 167 -12.93 -28.07 -21.30
CA LEU A 167 -12.76 -29.11 -22.32
C LEU A 167 -11.41 -29.83 -22.16
N ASP A 168 -10.32 -29.07 -21.98
CA ASP A 168 -8.98 -29.62 -21.73
C ASP A 168 -8.96 -30.49 -20.46
N GLY A 169 -9.63 -30.06 -19.39
CA GLY A 169 -9.75 -30.84 -18.16
C GLY A 169 -10.58 -32.12 -18.32
N ILE A 170 -11.62 -32.10 -19.17
CA ILE A 170 -12.39 -33.30 -19.50
C ILE A 170 -11.54 -34.28 -20.31
N ASP A 171 -10.77 -33.78 -21.28
CA ASP A 171 -9.94 -34.62 -22.13
C ASP A 171 -8.76 -35.20 -21.36
N GLN A 172 -8.12 -34.42 -20.49
CA GLN A 172 -7.10 -34.92 -19.55
C GLN A 172 -7.65 -36.01 -18.62
N ARG A 173 -8.89 -35.86 -18.13
CA ARG A 173 -9.53 -36.88 -17.30
C ARG A 173 -9.78 -38.17 -18.07
N LYS A 174 -10.40 -38.07 -19.25
CA LYS A 174 -10.64 -39.24 -20.12
C LYS A 174 -9.35 -39.94 -20.50
N PHE A 175 -8.31 -39.16 -20.79
CA PHE A 175 -6.99 -39.68 -21.10
C PHE A 175 -6.45 -40.47 -19.90
N ARG A 176 -6.45 -39.89 -18.71
CA ARG A 176 -5.98 -40.57 -17.49
C ARG A 176 -6.79 -41.83 -17.18
N ASP A 177 -8.11 -41.80 -17.34
CA ASP A 177 -8.98 -42.93 -17.05
C ASP A 177 -8.78 -44.10 -18.04
N LYS A 178 -8.47 -43.82 -19.31
CA LYS A 178 -8.32 -44.84 -20.36
C LYS A 178 -6.87 -45.31 -20.57
N PHE A 179 -5.91 -44.40 -20.40
CA PHE A 179 -4.52 -44.57 -20.80
C PHE A 179 -3.52 -44.21 -19.69
N GLY A 180 -3.98 -43.85 -18.49
CA GLY A 180 -3.09 -43.47 -17.38
C GLY A 180 -2.17 -44.60 -16.91
N ASP A 181 -2.62 -45.85 -17.02
CA ASP A 181 -1.85 -47.04 -16.62
C ASP A 181 -0.98 -47.60 -17.77
N GLN A 182 -1.03 -46.99 -18.95
CA GLN A 182 -0.26 -47.42 -20.11
C GLN A 182 0.96 -46.52 -20.33
N PHE A 183 2.12 -46.97 -19.85
CA PHE A 183 3.40 -46.28 -19.98
C PHE A 183 3.82 -45.97 -21.44
N ASN A 184 3.20 -46.62 -22.43
CA ASN A 184 3.43 -46.36 -23.86
C ASN A 184 2.87 -45.01 -24.35
N TYR A 185 1.95 -44.38 -23.60
CA TYR A 185 1.29 -43.13 -24.00
C TYR A 185 1.65 -41.94 -23.10
N VAL A 186 2.66 -42.07 -22.23
CA VAL A 186 3.18 -40.96 -21.44
C VAL A 186 3.88 -39.98 -22.40
N HIS A 187 3.21 -38.89 -22.73
CA HIS A 187 3.84 -37.79 -23.46
C HIS A 187 4.50 -36.82 -22.48
N ASP A 188 5.73 -36.43 -22.81
CA ASP A 188 6.58 -35.53 -22.03
C ASP A 188 5.91 -34.15 -21.92
N THR A 189 5.29 -33.86 -20.78
CA THR A 189 4.64 -32.57 -20.52
C THR A 189 5.68 -31.58 -20.02
N ALA A 190 6.41 -30.94 -20.93
CA ALA A 190 7.18 -29.71 -20.69
C ALA A 190 6.27 -28.47 -20.72
#